data_AF-A0A0C1L386-F1
#
_entry.id   AF-A0A0C1L386-F1
#
_cell.length_a   1.000
_cell.length_b   1.000
_cell.length_c   1.000
_cell.angle_alpha   90.00
_cell.angle_beta   90.00
_cell.angle_gamma   90.00
#
_symmetry.space_group_name_H-M   'P 1'
#
loop_
_entity.id
_entity.type
_entity.pdbx_description
1 polymer ?
#
loop_
_entity_poly.entity_id
_entity_poly.type
_entity_poly.pdbx_seq_one_letter_code
_entity_poly.pdbx_strand_id
1 'polypeptide(L)'
;MACGTAPATDSVIRTEVLVVGGGTGGTAAGIQSARLGSKTIIVEPTSWLGGMISAAGVSATDGNHRLPSGIWKEFRDRIYAVYGGPAKVETGWVSNTLFEPRVADSIFKAMAAESKDLSIYYGWRFDKAIKEGNKITGAVFINDKNETLTINADITIDATEMGDVMASAAVPYDLGMEAGSLTGERVGITETNNVVQDLTWVAVLKDYGSAADCTIVRPQGYDPNEFDGACKEYYLNKQLPEPTVNAQAMLDYTKIPNGKYLLNWPKAGNDTYLNVVELTEEQRNAELEKAKATTMRFIYFIQHQLGYKNLGLANDEFPTADKLALIPYHREGRRLKGMVRFTMRNLAEPFTYGDPVYRTGISVGDYPIDHHHKKNLSAPQHLEFYPVPSFNVPLGTLIPKEAEGLIVAEKGISVSNVVNGTTRLQPCVMLTGQAAGVLASLSAKQHTTPAQVTVRSVQKALMQSGAWLMPYLDVPADRPQFAAIQRIGATGILKGKGIPYKWANQTWFYPDSTVSETTLVDGLATYYPNVKAATVKEGNDVNAETLYKLILMADPSINSFKLKTSLKPFSGAMKRSEIAVVIDEYLKPFDKEVDLNGRLNNTKPKF
;
A
#
# COMPACT_ATOMS: atom_id res chain seq x y z
N MET A 1 -23.44 -16.42 4.19
CA MET A 1 -22.14 -16.86 3.66
C MET A 1 -22.28 -18.34 3.36
N ALA A 2 -22.09 -18.81 2.13
CA ALA A 2 -21.66 -20.18 1.97
C ALA A 2 -20.20 -20.16 2.44
N CYS A 3 -19.98 -20.40 3.73
CA CYS A 3 -18.70 -20.96 4.16
C CYS A 3 -18.55 -22.18 3.25
N GLY A 4 -17.67 -22.10 2.26
CA GLY A 4 -17.45 -23.22 1.36
C GLY A 4 -17.12 -24.39 2.27
N THR A 5 -18.00 -25.38 2.34
CA THR A 5 -17.68 -26.61 3.06
C THR A 5 -16.35 -27.07 2.49
N ALA A 6 -15.34 -27.19 3.35
CA ALA A 6 -14.04 -27.69 2.93
C ALA A 6 -14.30 -28.93 2.07
N PRO A 7 -13.75 -28.99 0.84
CA PRO A 7 -13.95 -30.16 0.00
C PRO A 7 -13.48 -31.41 0.74
N ALA A 8 -13.95 -32.58 0.30
CA ALA A 8 -13.37 -33.83 0.77
C ALA A 8 -11.83 -33.79 0.62
N THR A 9 -11.14 -34.32 1.62
CA THR A 9 -9.69 -34.55 1.57
C THR A 9 -9.31 -35.18 0.23
N ASP A 10 -8.29 -34.62 -0.43
CA ASP A 10 -7.77 -35.01 -1.77
C ASP A 10 -8.47 -34.45 -3.02
N SER A 11 -9.48 -33.56 -2.90
CA SER A 11 -10.06 -32.93 -4.11
C SER A 11 -9.26 -31.71 -4.61
N VAL A 12 -8.98 -31.66 -5.91
CA VAL A 12 -8.36 -30.51 -6.58
C VAL A 12 -9.45 -29.50 -6.99
N ILE A 13 -9.36 -28.28 -6.45
CA ILE A 13 -10.23 -27.16 -6.88
C ILE A 13 -9.59 -26.43 -8.05
N ARG A 14 -10.41 -25.91 -8.97
CA ARG A 14 -9.96 -24.95 -9.99
C ARG A 14 -10.65 -23.60 -9.83
N THR A 15 -9.90 -22.52 -10.01
CA THR A 15 -10.39 -21.14 -10.00
C THR A 15 -9.72 -20.33 -11.11
N GLU A 16 -10.24 -19.16 -11.46
CA GLU A 16 -9.56 -18.26 -12.41
C GLU A 16 -8.46 -17.48 -11.68
N VAL A 17 -8.78 -16.96 -10.49
CA VAL A 17 -7.84 -16.24 -9.62
C VAL A 17 -7.74 -16.90 -8.26
N LEU A 18 -6.52 -17.20 -7.84
CA LEU A 18 -6.19 -17.65 -6.49
C LEU A 18 -5.41 -16.54 -5.78
N VAL A 19 -5.86 -16.12 -4.61
CA VAL A 19 -5.16 -15.21 -3.72
C VAL A 19 -4.67 -16.00 -2.51
N VAL A 20 -3.35 -16.05 -2.34
CA VAL A 20 -2.70 -16.71 -1.19
C VAL A 20 -2.44 -15.66 -0.13
N GLY A 21 -3.21 -15.69 0.96
CA GLY A 21 -3.20 -14.69 2.03
C GLY A 21 -4.39 -13.72 1.95
N GLY A 22 -5.18 -13.65 3.02
CA GLY A 22 -6.25 -12.68 3.24
C GLY A 22 -5.76 -11.41 3.95
N GLY A 23 -4.52 -10.98 3.67
CA GLY A 23 -3.92 -9.75 4.14
C GLY A 23 -4.68 -8.49 3.69
N THR A 24 -4.15 -7.29 3.98
CA THR A 24 -4.79 -6.03 3.58
C THR A 24 -4.90 -5.92 2.05
N GLY A 25 -3.80 -6.19 1.34
CA GLY A 25 -3.73 -6.23 -0.11
C GLY A 25 -4.41 -7.48 -0.67
N GLY A 26 -4.25 -8.64 -0.04
CA GLY A 26 -4.89 -9.89 -0.48
C GLY A 26 -6.43 -9.82 -0.48
N THR A 27 -7.01 -9.31 0.60
CA THR A 27 -8.46 -9.10 0.69
C THR A 27 -8.95 -8.13 -0.38
N ALA A 28 -8.24 -7.02 -0.60
CA ALA A 28 -8.60 -6.05 -1.63
C ALA A 28 -8.50 -6.65 -3.06
N ALA A 29 -7.47 -7.46 -3.32
CA ALA A 29 -7.29 -8.14 -4.60
C ALA A 29 -8.43 -9.11 -4.89
N GLY A 30 -8.80 -9.93 -3.90
CA GLY A 30 -9.87 -10.91 -4.07
C GLY A 30 -11.23 -10.26 -4.30
N ILE A 31 -11.57 -9.22 -3.52
CA ILE A 31 -12.80 -8.44 -3.71
C ILE A 31 -12.83 -7.80 -5.11
N GLN A 32 -11.75 -7.14 -5.53
CA GLN A 32 -11.73 -6.43 -6.81
C GLN A 32 -11.78 -7.38 -8.01
N SER A 33 -11.07 -8.51 -7.95
CA SER A 33 -11.11 -9.53 -9.00
C SER A 33 -12.51 -10.13 -9.16
N ALA A 34 -13.17 -10.46 -8.04
CA ALA A 34 -14.54 -10.96 -8.04
C ALA A 34 -15.55 -9.91 -8.54
N ARG A 35 -15.38 -8.62 -8.19
CA ARG A 35 -16.22 -7.52 -8.70
C ARG A 35 -16.10 -7.33 -10.21
N LEU A 36 -14.94 -7.65 -10.78
CA LEU A 36 -14.78 -7.71 -12.23
C LEU A 36 -15.41 -8.96 -12.84
N GLY A 37 -15.85 -9.94 -12.04
CA GLY A 37 -16.57 -11.13 -12.49
C GLY A 37 -15.69 -12.36 -12.68
N SER A 38 -14.48 -12.37 -12.12
CA SER A 38 -13.63 -13.56 -12.11
C SER A 38 -13.95 -14.47 -10.92
N LYS A 39 -14.03 -15.78 -11.15
CA LYS A 39 -14.10 -16.78 -10.08
C LYS A 39 -12.81 -16.69 -9.27
N THR A 40 -12.95 -16.29 -8.02
CA THR A 40 -11.82 -15.93 -7.17
C THR A 40 -11.89 -16.69 -5.85
N ILE A 41 -10.75 -17.25 -5.44
CA ILE A 41 -10.58 -17.88 -4.13
C ILE A 41 -9.53 -17.10 -3.34
N ILE A 42 -9.83 -16.72 -2.10
CA ILE A 42 -8.84 -16.32 -1.10
C ILE A 42 -8.62 -17.51 -0.16
N VAL A 43 -7.36 -17.80 0.15
CA VAL A 43 -7.01 -18.73 1.23
C VAL A 43 -6.28 -17.96 2.34
N GLU A 44 -6.80 -18.02 3.55
CA GLU A 44 -6.38 -17.22 4.71
C GLU A 44 -6.07 -18.14 5.91
N PRO A 45 -4.85 -18.10 6.47
CA PRO A 45 -4.49 -18.98 7.59
C PRO A 45 -5.26 -18.67 8.87
N THR A 46 -5.68 -17.43 9.10
CA THR A 46 -6.43 -17.04 10.29
C THR A 46 -7.95 -17.13 10.08
N SER A 47 -8.73 -16.69 11.07
CA SER A 47 -10.18 -16.53 10.93
C SER A 47 -10.59 -15.12 10.47
N TRP A 48 -9.62 -14.22 10.23
CA TRP A 48 -9.85 -12.79 10.00
C TRP A 48 -9.34 -12.36 8.62
N LEU A 49 -10.05 -11.45 7.97
CA LEU A 49 -9.57 -10.75 6.77
C LEU A 49 -8.96 -9.41 7.13
N GLY A 50 -7.99 -8.97 6.35
CA GLY A 50 -7.42 -7.63 6.42
C GLY A 50 -5.99 -7.55 6.96
N GLY A 51 -5.37 -8.67 7.35
CA GLY A 51 -3.95 -8.74 7.73
C GLY A 51 -3.54 -7.65 8.73
N MET A 52 -2.65 -6.75 8.31
CA MET A 52 -2.07 -5.74 9.20
C MET A 52 -3.08 -4.86 9.96
N ILE A 53 -4.21 -4.48 9.35
CA ILE A 53 -5.21 -3.61 10.02
C ILE A 53 -6.19 -4.35 10.94
N SER A 54 -6.22 -5.68 10.88
CA SER A 54 -7.15 -6.51 11.63
C SER A 54 -6.41 -7.62 12.38
N ALA A 55 -6.02 -8.70 11.71
CA ALA A 55 -5.42 -9.88 12.31
C ALA A 55 -4.10 -9.57 13.04
N ALA A 56 -3.29 -8.63 12.52
CA ALA A 56 -2.07 -8.15 13.18
C ALA A 56 -2.31 -6.96 14.13
N GLY A 57 -3.52 -6.38 14.11
CA GLY A 57 -3.95 -5.39 15.08
C GLY A 57 -3.53 -3.95 14.85
N VAL A 58 -2.82 -3.59 13.76
CA VAL A 58 -2.37 -2.22 13.49
C VAL A 58 -3.47 -1.39 12.82
N SER A 59 -4.53 -1.13 13.58
CA SER A 59 -5.74 -0.42 13.15
C SER A 59 -5.68 1.11 13.33
N ALA A 60 -4.48 1.67 13.34
CA ALA A 60 -4.20 3.09 13.19
C ALA A 60 -3.59 3.31 11.80
N THR A 61 -4.34 3.87 10.86
CA THR A 61 -3.88 3.88 9.46
C THR A 61 -2.92 5.02 9.16
N ASP A 62 -1.78 4.70 8.56
CA ASP A 62 -0.76 5.67 8.19
C ASP A 62 -1.00 6.18 6.76
N GLY A 63 -1.25 7.48 6.63
CA GLY A 63 -1.40 8.16 5.35
C GLY A 63 -2.78 8.01 4.69
N ASN A 64 -2.86 8.51 3.46
CA ASN A 64 -4.02 8.62 2.57
C ASN A 64 -5.30 9.13 3.24
N HIS A 65 -5.20 9.96 4.26
CA HIS A 65 -6.34 10.61 4.87
C HIS A 65 -7.01 11.58 3.88
N ARG A 66 -6.20 12.32 3.11
CA ARG A 66 -6.67 13.27 2.09
C ARG A 66 -6.61 12.72 0.66
N LEU A 67 -6.25 11.44 0.50
CA LEU A 67 -6.28 10.70 -0.76
C LEU A 67 -7.30 9.54 -0.67
N PRO A 68 -8.62 9.83 -0.63
CA PRO A 68 -9.67 8.82 -0.56
C PRO A 68 -9.84 8.12 -1.92
N SER A 69 -8.91 7.22 -2.23
CA SER A 69 -8.88 6.46 -3.48
C SER A 69 -9.57 5.10 -3.33
N GLY A 70 -10.29 4.67 -4.36
CA GLY A 70 -10.69 3.28 -4.60
C GLY A 70 -11.28 2.54 -3.40
N ILE A 71 -10.85 1.29 -3.23
CA ILE A 71 -11.34 0.41 -2.15
C ILE A 71 -10.96 0.92 -0.75
N TRP A 72 -9.87 1.69 -0.63
CA TRP A 72 -9.49 2.33 0.63
C TRP A 72 -10.55 3.33 1.10
N LYS A 73 -11.04 4.18 0.19
CA LYS A 73 -12.14 5.10 0.48
C LYS A 73 -13.37 4.33 0.94
N GLU A 74 -13.74 3.28 0.22
CA GLU A 74 -14.92 2.47 0.54
C GLU A 74 -14.83 1.84 1.94
N PHE A 75 -13.69 1.20 2.24
CA PHE A 75 -13.43 0.62 3.56
C PHE A 75 -13.52 1.68 4.66
N ARG A 76 -12.87 2.83 4.46
CA ARG A 76 -12.84 3.92 5.42
C ARG A 76 -14.22 4.55 5.64
N ASP A 77 -15.02 4.71 4.59
CA ASP A 77 -16.37 5.23 4.71
C ASP A 77 -17.28 4.27 5.51
N ARG A 78 -17.06 2.94 5.39
CA ARG A 78 -17.74 1.94 6.23
C ARG A 78 -17.29 2.00 7.68
N ILE A 79 -16.01 2.26 7.94
CA ILE A 79 -15.51 2.56 9.30
C ILE A 79 -16.24 3.79 9.83
N TYR A 80 -16.29 4.89 9.07
CA TYR A 80 -17.01 6.10 9.49
C TYR A 80 -18.50 5.82 9.76
N ALA A 81 -19.15 4.99 8.95
CA ALA A 81 -20.54 4.61 9.18
C ALA A 81 -20.74 3.84 10.49
N VAL A 82 -19.82 2.94 10.87
CA VAL A 82 -19.87 2.21 12.14
C VAL A 82 -19.76 3.14 13.35
N TYR A 83 -18.83 4.10 13.30
CA TYR A 83 -18.54 4.97 14.44
C TYR A 83 -19.33 6.28 14.46
N GLY A 84 -20.02 6.63 13.37
CA GLY A 84 -20.79 7.88 13.25
C GLY A 84 -19.98 9.08 12.74
N GLY A 85 -18.96 8.86 11.92
CA GLY A 85 -18.22 9.90 11.20
C GLY A 85 -16.72 9.96 11.52
N PRO A 86 -15.95 10.75 10.75
CA PRO A 86 -14.48 10.83 10.86
C PRO A 86 -14.01 11.29 12.25
N ALA A 87 -14.67 12.28 12.86
CA ALA A 87 -14.29 12.79 14.18
C ALA A 87 -14.37 11.74 15.31
N LYS A 88 -15.09 10.63 15.10
CA LYS A 88 -15.23 9.54 16.08
C LYS A 88 -14.10 8.52 16.02
N VAL A 89 -13.25 8.59 15.00
CA VAL A 89 -12.09 7.72 14.80
C VAL A 89 -10.76 8.49 14.81
N GLU A 90 -10.79 9.79 15.10
CA GLU A 90 -9.60 10.63 15.38
C GLU A 90 -9.29 10.63 16.88
N THR A 91 -9.09 9.43 17.45
CA THR A 91 -9.02 9.23 18.91
C THR A 91 -7.61 9.24 19.48
N GLY A 92 -6.60 8.95 18.67
CA GLY A 92 -5.18 9.00 19.01
C GLY A 92 -4.45 10.01 18.14
N TRP A 93 -3.19 10.30 18.46
CA TRP A 93 -2.46 11.38 17.78
C TRP A 93 -1.57 10.93 16.61
N VAL A 94 -1.38 9.62 16.38
CA VAL A 94 -0.58 9.13 15.25
C VAL A 94 -1.32 9.16 13.91
N SER A 95 -2.66 9.10 13.93
CA SER A 95 -3.46 8.87 12.73
C SER A 95 -4.79 9.63 12.80
N ASN A 96 -5.40 9.89 11.65
CA ASN A 96 -6.76 10.41 11.53
C ASN A 96 -7.83 9.32 11.46
N THR A 97 -7.46 8.04 11.48
CA THR A 97 -8.42 6.94 11.37
C THR A 97 -7.93 5.77 12.20
N LEU A 98 -8.47 5.67 13.41
CA LEU A 98 -8.22 4.63 14.39
C LEU A 98 -9.51 3.89 14.73
N PHE A 99 -9.45 2.57 14.77
CA PHE A 99 -10.63 1.72 15.00
C PHE A 99 -10.24 0.42 15.71
N GLU A 100 -11.23 -0.29 16.22
CA GLU A 100 -11.06 -1.63 16.77
C GLU A 100 -10.75 -2.66 15.66
N PRO A 101 -9.64 -3.44 15.75
CA PRO A 101 -9.24 -4.44 14.74
C PRO A 101 -10.36 -5.39 14.31
N ARG A 102 -11.22 -5.84 15.23
CA ARG A 102 -12.35 -6.74 14.91
C ARG A 102 -13.38 -6.09 13.98
N VAL A 103 -13.50 -4.76 14.02
CA VAL A 103 -14.42 -4.01 13.15
C VAL A 103 -13.89 -4.01 11.73
N ALA A 104 -12.58 -3.93 11.53
CA ALA A 104 -11.98 -4.06 10.20
C ALA A 104 -12.25 -5.44 9.59
N ASP A 105 -12.04 -6.52 10.35
CA ASP A 105 -12.41 -7.87 9.91
C ASP A 105 -13.89 -7.97 9.51
N SER A 106 -14.78 -7.47 10.36
CA SER A 106 -16.22 -7.48 10.09
C SER A 106 -16.58 -6.72 8.80
N ILE A 107 -15.96 -5.56 8.55
CA ILE A 107 -16.20 -4.77 7.35
C ILE A 107 -15.68 -5.51 6.12
N PHE A 108 -14.47 -6.08 6.17
CA PHE A 108 -13.95 -6.86 5.04
C PHE A 108 -14.78 -8.08 4.73
N LYS A 109 -15.24 -8.82 5.75
CA LYS A 109 -16.17 -9.94 5.55
C LYS A 109 -17.48 -9.50 4.91
N ALA A 110 -18.02 -8.35 5.31
CA ALA A 110 -19.21 -7.77 4.69
C ALA A 110 -18.95 -7.40 3.22
N MET A 111 -17.86 -6.69 2.92
CA MET A 111 -17.47 -6.32 1.55
C MET A 111 -17.22 -7.55 0.67
N ALA A 112 -16.57 -8.58 1.20
CA ALA A 112 -16.35 -9.84 0.49
C ALA A 112 -17.66 -10.57 0.18
N ALA A 113 -18.59 -10.59 1.13
CA ALA A 113 -19.88 -11.26 0.98
C ALA A 113 -20.81 -10.61 -0.07
N GLU A 114 -20.54 -9.37 -0.48
CA GLU A 114 -21.27 -8.70 -1.57
C GLU A 114 -20.98 -9.33 -2.95
N SER A 115 -19.91 -10.12 -3.07
CA SER A 115 -19.50 -10.75 -4.34
C SER A 115 -19.79 -12.25 -4.34
N LYS A 116 -20.70 -12.70 -5.22
CA LYS A 116 -21.01 -14.13 -5.41
C LYS A 116 -19.87 -14.95 -6.03
N ASP A 117 -18.93 -14.27 -6.69
CA ASP A 117 -17.81 -14.89 -7.41
C ASP A 117 -16.55 -15.01 -6.52
N LEU A 118 -16.65 -14.64 -5.24
CA LEU A 118 -15.59 -14.74 -4.26
C LEU A 118 -15.88 -15.87 -3.25
N SER A 119 -14.94 -16.82 -3.12
CA SER A 119 -14.93 -17.83 -2.05
C SER A 119 -13.71 -17.62 -1.16
N ILE A 120 -13.86 -17.92 0.14
CA ILE A 120 -12.80 -17.73 1.13
C ILE A 120 -12.65 -18.99 1.97
N TYR A 121 -11.43 -19.52 2.07
CA TYR A 121 -11.07 -20.64 2.91
C TYR A 121 -10.21 -20.16 4.08
N TYR A 122 -10.78 -20.14 5.28
CA TYR A 122 -10.09 -19.79 6.53
C TYR A 122 -9.45 -21.01 7.18
N GLY A 123 -8.39 -20.81 7.97
CA GLY A 123 -7.72 -21.88 8.72
C GLY A 123 -6.84 -22.79 7.85
N TRP A 124 -6.49 -22.35 6.65
CA TRP A 124 -5.61 -23.07 5.73
C TRP A 124 -4.32 -22.27 5.53
N ARG A 125 -3.18 -22.83 5.92
CA ARG A 125 -1.86 -22.24 5.73
C ARG A 125 -1.27 -22.70 4.40
N PHE A 126 -0.54 -21.79 3.75
CA PHE A 126 0.19 -22.10 2.53
C PHE A 126 1.30 -23.11 2.82
N ASP A 127 1.40 -24.15 2.00
CA ASP A 127 2.45 -25.16 2.07
C ASP A 127 3.42 -25.01 0.88
N LYS A 128 2.88 -25.05 -0.35
CA LYS A 128 3.73 -25.08 -1.54
C LYS A 128 3.08 -24.50 -2.79
N ALA A 129 3.86 -23.79 -3.59
CA ALA A 129 3.44 -23.35 -4.92
C ALA A 129 3.42 -24.51 -5.93
N ILE A 130 2.42 -24.53 -6.80
CA ILE A 130 2.34 -25.45 -7.95
C ILE A 130 2.84 -24.69 -9.18
N LYS A 131 3.74 -25.30 -9.95
CA LYS A 131 4.30 -24.68 -11.16
C LYS A 131 4.59 -25.68 -12.27
N GLU A 132 4.50 -25.21 -13.50
CA GLU A 132 4.92 -25.87 -14.73
C GLU A 132 6.04 -25.04 -15.35
N GLY A 133 7.28 -25.53 -15.28
CA GLY A 133 8.45 -24.73 -15.65
C GLY A 133 8.58 -23.48 -14.76
N ASN A 134 8.52 -22.29 -15.37
CA ASN A 134 8.53 -20.99 -14.68
C ASN A 134 7.14 -20.38 -14.50
N LYS A 135 6.07 -21.08 -14.89
CA LYS A 135 4.69 -20.62 -14.73
C LYS A 135 4.07 -21.19 -13.47
N ILE A 136 3.61 -20.32 -12.57
CA ILE A 136 2.85 -20.69 -11.38
C ILE A 136 1.41 -21.00 -11.81
N THR A 137 0.89 -22.14 -11.39
CA THR A 137 -0.42 -22.66 -11.80
C THR A 137 -1.34 -23.01 -10.62
N GLY A 138 -0.93 -22.71 -9.39
CA GLY A 138 -1.73 -22.96 -8.19
C GLY A 138 -0.91 -23.04 -6.91
N ALA A 139 -1.54 -23.56 -5.85
CA ALA A 139 -0.89 -23.81 -4.57
C ALA A 139 -1.53 -24.99 -3.82
N VAL A 140 -0.74 -25.55 -2.91
CA VAL A 140 -1.12 -26.55 -1.91
C VAL A 140 -1.16 -25.86 -0.56
N PHE A 141 -2.18 -26.21 0.22
CA PHE A 141 -2.43 -25.69 1.56
C PHE A 141 -2.66 -26.83 2.53
N ILE A 142 -2.38 -26.59 3.80
CA ILE A 142 -2.59 -27.53 4.88
C ILE A 142 -3.31 -26.84 6.05
N ASN A 143 -4.10 -27.58 6.82
CA ASN A 143 -4.78 -27.05 8.01
C ASN A 143 -4.21 -27.68 9.30
N ASP A 144 -4.75 -27.30 10.46
CA ASP A 144 -4.30 -27.78 11.77
C ASP A 144 -4.53 -29.28 11.99
N LYS A 145 -5.35 -29.92 11.16
CA LYS A 145 -5.57 -31.37 11.16
C LYS A 145 -4.62 -32.11 10.20
N ASN A 146 -3.69 -31.40 9.58
CA ASN A 146 -2.82 -31.88 8.50
C ASN A 146 -3.58 -32.40 7.28
N GLU A 147 -4.81 -31.92 7.05
CA GLU A 147 -5.52 -32.18 5.80
C GLU A 147 -4.93 -31.27 4.71
N THR A 148 -4.97 -31.72 3.45
CA THR A 148 -4.44 -30.99 2.30
C THR A 148 -5.55 -30.45 1.41
N LEU A 149 -5.39 -29.20 0.96
CA LEU A 149 -6.23 -28.54 -0.03
C LEU A 149 -5.35 -28.13 -1.22
N THR A 150 -5.69 -28.59 -2.41
CA THR A 150 -4.96 -28.26 -3.64
C THR A 150 -5.85 -27.41 -4.54
N ILE A 151 -5.33 -26.25 -4.96
CA ILE A 151 -6.06 -25.31 -5.82
C ILE A 151 -5.21 -24.96 -7.03
N ASN A 152 -5.71 -25.27 -8.22
CA ASN A 152 -5.17 -24.80 -9.49
C ASN A 152 -5.84 -23.49 -9.90
N ALA A 153 -5.07 -22.57 -10.48
CA ALA A 153 -5.53 -21.26 -10.91
C ALA A 153 -4.94 -20.83 -12.23
N ASP A 154 -5.69 -20.04 -13.00
CA ASP A 154 -5.15 -19.41 -14.21
C ASP A 154 -4.14 -18.29 -13.83
N ILE A 155 -4.42 -17.56 -12.74
CA ILE A 155 -3.51 -16.56 -12.14
C ILE A 155 -3.47 -16.73 -10.61
N THR A 156 -2.27 -16.74 -10.05
CA THR A 156 -2.02 -16.74 -8.61
C THR A 156 -1.52 -15.36 -8.15
N ILE A 157 -2.04 -14.87 -7.03
CA ILE A 157 -1.57 -13.66 -6.35
C ILE A 157 -0.89 -14.08 -5.04
N ASP A 158 0.39 -13.76 -4.89
CA ASP A 158 1.09 -13.82 -3.61
C ASP A 158 0.72 -12.58 -2.79
N ALA A 159 -0.15 -12.76 -1.81
CA ALA A 159 -0.53 -11.75 -0.84
C ALA A 159 -0.21 -12.21 0.59
N THR A 160 0.80 -13.07 0.74
CA THR A 160 1.28 -13.52 2.05
C THR A 160 2.05 -12.38 2.73
N GLU A 161 2.08 -12.39 4.06
CA GLU A 161 2.72 -11.31 4.84
C GLU A 161 4.23 -11.15 4.55
N MET A 162 4.90 -12.24 4.11
CA MET A 162 6.35 -12.30 3.91
C MET A 162 6.80 -12.67 2.49
N GLY A 163 5.88 -12.87 1.54
CA GLY A 163 6.20 -13.27 0.15
C GLY A 163 6.61 -14.74 0.01
N ASP A 164 5.86 -15.64 0.65
CA ASP A 164 6.18 -17.06 0.75
C ASP A 164 5.87 -17.84 -0.54
N VAL A 165 4.89 -17.41 -1.36
CA VAL A 165 4.60 -18.09 -2.63
C VAL A 165 5.73 -17.88 -3.61
N MET A 166 6.21 -16.64 -3.76
CA MET A 166 7.32 -16.33 -4.66
C MET A 166 8.60 -17.06 -4.22
N ALA A 167 8.85 -17.16 -2.92
CA ALA A 167 9.98 -17.93 -2.39
C ALA A 167 9.85 -19.43 -2.69
N SER A 168 8.70 -20.03 -2.40
CA SER A 168 8.39 -21.44 -2.69
C SER A 168 8.49 -21.77 -4.18
N ALA A 169 8.10 -20.84 -5.05
CA ALA A 169 8.19 -20.97 -6.50
C ALA A 169 9.61 -20.75 -7.05
N ALA A 170 10.59 -20.37 -6.22
CA ALA A 170 11.93 -19.96 -6.61
C ALA A 170 11.97 -18.74 -7.55
N VAL A 171 11.02 -17.81 -7.37
CA VAL A 171 11.03 -16.51 -8.05
C VAL A 171 12.04 -15.60 -7.33
N PRO A 172 12.93 -14.90 -8.06
CA PRO A 172 13.96 -14.08 -7.41
C PRO A 172 13.38 -12.92 -6.57
N TYR A 173 13.96 -12.71 -5.40
CA TYR A 173 13.62 -11.63 -4.48
C TYR A 173 14.87 -11.04 -3.80
N ASP A 174 14.69 -9.89 -3.13
CA ASP A 174 15.62 -9.28 -2.18
C ASP A 174 15.05 -9.38 -0.76
N LEU A 175 15.92 -9.37 0.24
CA LEU A 175 15.55 -9.35 1.66
C LEU A 175 16.52 -8.42 2.41
N GLY A 176 15.99 -7.60 3.33
CA GLY A 176 16.76 -6.69 4.17
C GLY A 176 17.19 -5.42 3.44
N MET A 177 18.39 -4.91 3.66
CA MET A 177 18.83 -3.63 3.11
C MET A 177 19.78 -3.81 1.92
N GLU A 178 19.51 -3.13 0.80
CA GLU A 178 20.41 -3.14 -0.36
C GLU A 178 21.56 -2.14 -0.23
N ALA A 179 22.73 -2.51 -0.75
CA ALA A 179 23.84 -1.58 -0.96
C ALA A 179 23.43 -0.41 -1.88
N GLY A 180 23.86 0.80 -1.53
CA GLY A 180 23.61 1.99 -2.35
C GLY A 180 24.18 1.91 -3.77
N SER A 181 25.15 1.02 -4.03
CA SER A 181 25.67 0.73 -5.37
C SER A 181 24.65 0.00 -6.27
N LEU A 182 23.67 -0.70 -5.69
CA LEU A 182 22.62 -1.43 -6.42
C LEU A 182 21.42 -0.53 -6.74
N THR A 183 21.01 0.32 -5.81
CA THR A 183 19.80 1.14 -5.95
C THR A 183 20.08 2.61 -6.28
N GLY A 184 21.32 3.07 -6.08
CA GLY A 184 21.68 4.49 -6.15
C GLY A 184 21.27 5.31 -4.90
N GLU A 185 20.67 4.66 -3.89
CA GLU A 185 20.18 5.31 -2.68
C GLU A 185 21.30 5.50 -1.66
N ARG A 186 21.49 6.74 -1.19
CA ARG A 186 22.61 7.11 -0.31
C ARG A 186 22.17 7.15 1.16
N VAL A 187 21.76 6.00 1.69
CA VAL A 187 21.24 5.84 3.06
C VAL A 187 22.24 5.20 4.03
N GLY A 188 23.53 5.19 3.67
CA GLY A 188 24.60 4.69 4.53
C GLY A 188 24.80 3.16 4.51
N ILE A 189 24.19 2.44 3.57
CA ILE A 189 24.40 1.00 3.38
C ILE A 189 25.41 0.76 2.25
N THR A 190 26.59 0.25 2.61
CA THR A 190 27.68 -0.07 1.67
C THR A 190 27.62 -1.50 1.14
N GLU A 191 27.10 -2.43 1.95
CA GLU A 191 26.97 -3.85 1.61
C GLU A 191 25.55 -4.33 1.89
N THR A 192 25.00 -5.11 0.95
CA THR A 192 23.67 -5.70 1.08
C THR A 192 23.66 -6.69 2.25
N ASN A 193 22.61 -6.62 3.06
CA ASN A 193 22.41 -7.52 4.21
C ASN A 193 20.93 -7.88 4.34
N ASN A 194 20.63 -8.86 5.19
CA ASN A 194 19.27 -9.36 5.40
C ASN A 194 18.56 -8.74 6.62
N VAL A 195 19.04 -7.60 7.15
CA VAL A 195 18.43 -6.95 8.32
C VAL A 195 17.08 -6.36 7.94
N VAL A 196 16.03 -6.88 8.56
CA VAL A 196 14.64 -6.42 8.38
C VAL A 196 14.23 -5.41 9.45
N GLN A 197 13.10 -4.75 9.26
CA GLN A 197 12.51 -3.87 10.28
C GLN A 197 12.00 -4.64 11.51
N ASP A 198 11.95 -3.93 12.63
CA ASP A 198 11.39 -4.41 13.90
C ASP A 198 9.92 -4.81 13.70
N LEU A 199 9.49 -5.91 14.32
CA LEU A 199 8.11 -6.37 14.29
C LEU A 199 7.42 -6.06 15.62
N THR A 200 6.09 -6.15 15.64
CA THR A 200 5.30 -5.92 16.85
C THR A 200 4.24 -7.00 16.97
N TRP A 201 4.12 -7.62 18.14
CA TRP A 201 2.93 -8.42 18.44
C TRP A 201 1.92 -7.53 19.17
N VAL A 202 0.83 -7.15 18.51
CA VAL A 202 -0.07 -6.13 19.06
C VAL A 202 -0.93 -6.71 20.18
N ALA A 203 -1.17 -5.89 21.20
CA ALA A 203 -2.23 -6.08 22.18
C ALA A 203 -3.17 -4.86 22.16
N VAL A 204 -4.41 -5.04 22.62
CA VAL A 204 -5.31 -3.92 22.91
C VAL A 204 -5.64 -3.93 24.40
N LEU A 205 -5.36 -2.82 25.06
CA LEU A 205 -5.78 -2.57 26.43
C LEU A 205 -7.13 -1.86 26.44
N LYS A 206 -7.98 -2.19 27.40
CA LYS A 206 -9.27 -1.55 27.67
C LYS A 206 -9.22 -0.93 29.06
N ASP A 207 -9.75 0.29 29.17
CA ASP A 207 -9.98 0.94 30.45
C ASP A 207 -11.23 0.35 31.11
N TYR A 208 -11.05 -0.38 32.21
CA TYR A 208 -12.15 -0.95 33.00
C TYR A 208 -12.66 -0.02 34.11
N GLY A 209 -12.21 1.24 34.12
CA GLY A 209 -12.55 2.25 35.10
C GLY A 209 -11.56 2.29 36.26
N SER A 210 -11.45 3.46 36.90
CA SER A 210 -10.41 3.77 37.88
C SER A 210 -10.36 2.87 39.12
N ALA A 211 -11.46 2.19 39.45
CA ALA A 211 -11.53 1.26 40.58
C ALA A 211 -11.10 -0.18 40.23
N ALA A 212 -10.93 -0.50 38.95
CA ALA A 212 -10.56 -1.84 38.52
C ALA A 212 -9.05 -2.08 38.72
N ASP A 213 -8.70 -3.29 39.18
CA ASP A 213 -7.34 -3.81 39.13
C ASP A 213 -7.31 -4.96 38.11
N CYS A 214 -6.74 -4.68 36.96
CA CYS A 214 -6.58 -5.60 35.83
C CYS A 214 -5.11 -6.00 35.64
N THR A 215 -4.30 -5.89 36.70
CA THR A 215 -2.88 -6.25 36.66
C THR A 215 -2.69 -7.70 36.22
N ILE A 216 -1.74 -7.92 35.29
CA ILE A 216 -1.34 -9.27 34.90
C ILE A 216 -0.28 -9.81 35.86
N VAL A 217 -0.17 -11.14 35.93
CA VAL A 217 0.93 -11.80 36.65
C VAL A 217 2.27 -11.36 36.06
N ARG A 218 3.26 -11.13 36.92
CA ARG A 218 4.62 -10.72 36.52
C ARG A 218 5.17 -11.68 35.46
N PRO A 219 5.41 -11.21 34.21
CA PRO A 219 5.95 -12.05 33.16
C PRO A 219 7.40 -12.48 33.47
N GLN A 220 7.78 -13.66 32.97
CA GLN A 220 9.15 -14.14 33.07
C GLN A 220 10.12 -13.15 32.39
N GLY A 221 11.28 -12.93 33.01
CA GLY A 221 12.32 -12.05 32.47
C GLY A 221 11.99 -10.55 32.55
N TYR A 222 10.95 -10.15 33.30
CA TYR A 222 10.61 -8.75 33.47
C TYR A 222 11.71 -7.93 34.17
N ASP A 223 12.29 -7.00 33.41
CA ASP A 223 13.14 -5.89 33.85
C ASP A 223 12.53 -4.58 33.33
N PRO A 224 12.14 -3.63 34.20
CA PRO A 224 11.55 -2.37 33.76
C PRO A 224 12.52 -1.49 32.93
N ASN A 225 13.84 -1.72 33.03
CA ASN A 225 14.83 -0.98 32.25
C ASN A 225 14.77 -1.31 30.74
N GLU A 226 14.12 -2.41 30.36
CA GLU A 226 13.81 -2.73 28.95
C GLU A 226 13.01 -1.60 28.27
N PHE A 227 12.21 -0.86 29.04
CA PHE A 227 11.33 0.21 28.58
C PHE A 227 11.79 1.60 29.06
N ASP A 228 13.06 1.74 29.42
CA ASP A 228 13.62 3.03 29.82
C ASP A 228 13.56 4.05 28.67
N GLY A 229 12.99 5.23 28.94
CA GLY A 229 12.71 6.25 27.92
C GLY A 229 11.41 6.02 27.15
N ALA A 230 10.51 5.13 27.59
CA ALA A 230 9.19 4.96 26.97
C ALA A 230 8.37 6.26 27.06
N CYS A 231 8.45 6.95 28.20
CA CYS A 231 7.80 8.22 28.48
C CYS A 231 8.59 9.00 29.54
N LYS A 232 8.23 10.28 29.76
CA LYS A 232 8.92 11.19 30.70
C LYS A 232 8.95 10.69 32.15
N GLU A 233 7.94 9.96 32.57
CA GLU A 233 7.80 9.41 33.92
C GLU A 233 8.78 8.26 34.20
N TYR A 234 9.31 7.62 33.16
CA TYR A 234 10.27 6.52 33.29
C TYR A 234 11.46 6.74 32.34
N TYR A 235 12.40 7.54 32.81
CA TYR A 235 13.62 7.93 32.08
C TYR A 235 14.82 8.01 33.03
N LEU A 236 15.47 6.87 33.24
CA LEU A 236 16.57 6.67 34.18
C LEU A 236 17.93 6.90 33.49
N ASN A 237 18.15 6.29 32.32
CA ASN A 237 19.40 6.38 31.58
C ASN A 237 19.48 7.66 30.75
N LYS A 238 20.13 8.69 31.32
CA LYS A 238 20.33 10.00 30.67
C LYS A 238 21.26 10.00 29.44
N GLN A 239 21.81 8.86 29.06
CA GLN A 239 22.55 8.70 27.81
C GLN A 239 21.62 8.41 26.62
N LEU A 240 20.39 7.95 26.87
CA LEU A 240 19.38 7.78 25.84
C LEU A 240 18.76 9.13 25.45
N PRO A 241 18.21 9.28 24.23
CA PRO A 241 17.43 10.46 23.88
C PRO A 241 16.26 10.67 24.84
N GLU A 242 16.08 11.90 25.33
CA GLU A 242 15.00 12.21 26.27
C GLU A 242 13.62 12.00 25.63
N PRO A 243 12.69 11.31 26.30
CA PRO A 243 11.34 11.13 25.79
C PRO A 243 10.59 12.46 25.69
N THR A 244 9.97 12.68 24.53
CA THR A 244 9.19 13.91 24.27
C THR A 244 7.77 13.88 24.83
N VAL A 245 7.25 12.69 25.17
CA VAL A 245 5.87 12.46 25.59
C VAL A 245 5.79 11.94 27.02
N ASN A 246 4.71 12.29 27.72
CA ASN A 246 4.38 11.72 29.03
C ASN A 246 3.63 10.39 28.86
N ALA A 247 3.35 9.67 29.95
CA ALA A 247 2.75 8.34 29.92
C ALA A 247 1.36 8.32 29.27
N GLN A 248 0.54 9.34 29.56
CA GLN A 248 -0.78 9.47 28.95
C GLN A 248 -0.67 9.70 27.44
N ALA A 249 0.22 10.60 27.00
CA ALA A 249 0.47 10.81 25.58
C ALA A 249 1.06 9.57 24.90
N MET A 250 1.90 8.78 25.58
CA MET A 250 2.35 7.49 25.05
C MET A 250 1.17 6.55 24.78
N LEU A 251 0.23 6.42 25.72
CA LEU A 251 -0.98 5.60 25.54
C LEU A 251 -1.90 6.18 24.45
N ASP A 252 -2.06 7.50 24.43
CA ASP A 252 -2.88 8.20 23.44
C ASP A 252 -2.30 8.15 22.01
N TYR A 253 -1.08 7.62 21.82
CA TYR A 253 -0.46 7.42 20.50
C TYR A 253 -1.39 6.70 19.54
N THR A 254 -1.91 5.56 20.00
CA THR A 254 -2.81 4.67 19.26
C THR A 254 -4.04 4.36 20.09
N LYS A 255 -4.61 5.39 20.72
CA LYS A 255 -5.93 5.30 21.34
C LYS A 255 -6.99 5.08 20.26
N ILE A 256 -7.78 4.05 20.43
CA ILE A 256 -8.88 3.69 19.54
C ILE A 256 -10.21 3.97 20.26
N PRO A 257 -11.37 3.94 19.56
CA PRO A 257 -12.67 4.16 20.18
C PRO A 257 -12.96 3.23 21.37
N ASN A 258 -13.99 3.58 22.15
CA ASN A 258 -14.50 2.77 23.26
C ASN A 258 -13.51 2.55 24.43
N GLY A 259 -12.66 3.54 24.70
CA GLY A 259 -11.76 3.53 25.87
C GLY A 259 -10.66 2.48 25.76
N LYS A 260 -10.17 2.25 24.53
CA LYS A 260 -9.17 1.23 24.23
C LYS A 260 -7.87 1.86 23.72
N TYR A 261 -6.77 1.15 23.97
CA TYR A 261 -5.42 1.56 23.62
C TYR A 261 -4.72 0.41 22.93
N LEU A 262 -4.37 0.58 21.67
CA LEU A 262 -3.59 -0.37 20.91
C LEU A 262 -2.12 -0.24 21.32
N LEU A 263 -1.40 -1.34 21.48
CA LEU A 263 0.03 -1.33 21.82
C LEU A 263 0.86 -1.60 20.57
N ASN A 264 1.37 -0.51 19.99
CA ASN A 264 2.35 -0.50 18.93
C ASN A 264 3.27 0.71 19.12
N TRP A 265 4.06 0.71 20.19
CA TRP A 265 4.92 1.84 20.55
C TRP A 265 6.36 1.61 20.08
N PRO A 266 6.83 2.32 19.03
CA PRO A 266 8.08 1.99 18.35
C PRO A 266 9.35 2.51 19.04
N LYS A 267 9.20 3.26 20.14
CA LYS A 267 10.35 3.77 20.92
C LYS A 267 10.85 2.68 21.89
N ALA A 268 10.95 2.98 23.18
CA ALA A 268 11.19 1.97 24.21
C ALA A 268 9.88 1.22 24.58
N GLY A 269 9.21 0.64 23.57
CA GLY A 269 7.96 -0.10 23.74
C GLY A 269 8.07 -1.57 23.30
N ASN A 270 6.98 -2.08 22.72
CA ASN A 270 6.81 -3.50 22.39
C ASN A 270 7.30 -3.91 20.99
N ASP A 271 7.98 -3.02 20.26
CA ASP A 271 8.74 -3.42 19.07
C ASP A 271 9.85 -4.41 19.46
N THR A 272 10.02 -5.44 18.65
CA THR A 272 11.03 -6.50 18.84
C THR A 272 11.72 -6.78 17.52
N TYR A 273 13.06 -6.71 17.50
CA TYR A 273 13.83 -7.15 16.33
C TYR A 273 13.90 -8.68 16.30
N LEU A 274 13.33 -9.28 15.25
CA LEU A 274 13.47 -10.72 14.96
C LEU A 274 13.57 -10.92 13.45
N ASN A 275 14.66 -11.54 13.00
CA ASN A 275 14.82 -11.89 11.58
C ASN A 275 14.29 -13.31 11.32
N VAL A 276 12.97 -13.42 11.12
CA VAL A 276 12.28 -14.73 11.04
C VAL A 276 11.81 -15.12 9.63
N VAL A 277 12.12 -14.29 8.63
CA VAL A 277 11.58 -14.41 7.26
C VAL A 277 12.00 -15.73 6.62
N GLU A 278 13.29 -16.08 6.73
CA GLU A 278 13.88 -17.29 6.13
C GLU A 278 13.88 -18.51 7.07
N LEU A 279 13.27 -18.41 8.24
CA LEU A 279 13.12 -19.55 9.15
C LEU A 279 12.00 -20.50 8.66
N THR A 280 12.12 -21.77 9.01
CA THR A 280 11.00 -22.71 8.91
C THR A 280 9.85 -22.25 9.81
N GLU A 281 8.63 -22.68 9.53
CA GLU A 281 7.45 -22.29 10.32
C GLU A 281 7.61 -22.64 11.82
N GLU A 282 8.14 -23.83 12.15
CA GLU A 282 8.39 -24.25 13.53
C GLU A 282 9.38 -23.31 14.23
N GLN A 283 10.52 -23.04 13.60
CA GLN A 283 11.54 -22.13 14.14
C GLN A 283 11.00 -20.70 14.27
N ARG A 284 10.25 -20.23 13.27
CA ARG A 284 9.61 -18.91 13.28
C ARG A 284 8.64 -18.78 14.43
N ASN A 285 7.75 -19.76 14.64
CA ASN A 285 6.78 -19.75 15.73
C ASN A 285 7.48 -19.72 17.10
N ALA A 286 8.56 -20.49 17.27
CA ALA A 286 9.36 -20.46 18.49
C ALA A 286 10.03 -19.09 18.73
N GLU A 287 10.56 -18.45 17.68
CA GLU A 287 11.18 -17.13 17.79
C GLU A 287 10.17 -16.03 18.10
N LEU A 288 8.97 -16.11 17.50
CA LEU A 288 7.91 -15.12 17.67
C LEU A 288 7.33 -15.04 19.08
N GLU A 289 7.45 -16.11 19.88
CA GLU A 289 7.08 -16.08 21.31
C GLU A 289 7.87 -15.01 22.09
N LYS A 290 9.07 -14.64 21.62
CA LYS A 290 9.84 -13.53 22.21
C LYS A 290 9.10 -12.20 22.08
N ALA A 291 8.47 -11.93 20.94
CA ALA A 291 7.72 -10.69 20.71
C ALA A 291 6.42 -10.63 21.52
N LYS A 292 5.73 -11.77 21.69
CA LYS A 292 4.60 -11.88 22.64
C LYS A 292 5.06 -11.59 24.07
N ALA A 293 6.18 -12.18 24.49
CA ALA A 293 6.74 -11.98 25.81
C ALA A 293 7.13 -10.50 26.05
N THR A 294 7.74 -9.82 25.07
CA THR A 294 8.03 -8.37 25.13
C THR A 294 6.75 -7.55 25.32
N THR A 295 5.69 -7.88 24.60
CA THR A 295 4.39 -7.20 24.72
C THR A 295 3.79 -7.39 26.11
N MET A 296 3.82 -8.61 26.65
CA MET A 296 3.33 -8.88 28.01
C MET A 296 4.17 -8.15 29.06
N ARG A 297 5.51 -8.08 28.91
CA ARG A 297 6.38 -7.28 29.79
C ARG A 297 6.04 -5.79 29.72
N PHE A 298 5.72 -5.27 28.54
CA PHE A 298 5.33 -3.86 28.37
C PHE A 298 3.98 -3.55 29.01
N ILE A 299 3.00 -4.46 28.92
CA ILE A 299 1.72 -4.34 29.64
C ILE A 299 1.96 -4.29 31.14
N TYR A 300 2.77 -5.21 31.68
CA TYR A 300 3.10 -5.23 33.09
C TYR A 300 3.81 -3.94 33.54
N PHE A 301 4.72 -3.41 32.70
CA PHE A 301 5.38 -2.12 32.92
C PHE A 301 4.39 -0.96 33.03
N ILE A 302 3.45 -0.85 32.08
CA ILE A 302 2.38 0.18 32.11
C ILE A 302 1.58 0.11 33.41
N GLN A 303 1.25 -1.10 33.87
CA GLN A 303 0.44 -1.28 35.06
C GLN A 303 1.19 -0.98 36.37
N HIS A 304 2.49 -1.33 36.44
CA HIS A 304 3.26 -1.31 37.69
C HIS A 304 4.22 -0.13 37.83
N GLN A 305 4.90 0.28 36.76
CA GLN A 305 5.80 1.43 36.78
C GLN A 305 5.06 2.73 36.52
N LEU A 306 4.06 2.69 35.62
CA LEU A 306 3.27 3.87 35.28
C LEU A 306 1.95 3.95 36.06
N GLY A 307 1.58 2.89 36.79
CA GLY A 307 0.44 2.89 37.73
C GLY A 307 -0.94 2.67 37.10
N TYR A 308 -1.03 2.35 35.81
CA TYR A 308 -2.30 2.17 35.09
C TYR A 308 -2.94 0.79 35.34
N LYS A 309 -3.25 0.48 36.59
CA LYS A 309 -3.82 -0.82 36.99
C LYS A 309 -5.19 -1.11 36.38
N ASN A 310 -5.95 -0.07 36.04
CA ASN A 310 -7.26 -0.17 35.40
C ASN A 310 -7.20 -0.58 33.93
N LEU A 311 -6.03 -0.48 33.28
CA LEU A 311 -5.84 -0.89 31.89
C LEU A 311 -5.53 -2.39 31.84
N GLY A 312 -6.47 -3.18 31.33
CA GLY A 312 -6.33 -4.63 31.16
C GLY A 312 -6.43 -5.05 29.71
N LEU A 313 -5.97 -6.25 29.37
CA LEU A 313 -6.20 -6.84 28.04
C LEU A 313 -7.71 -6.82 27.71
N ALA A 314 -8.05 -6.28 26.54
CA ALA A 314 -9.42 -6.25 26.05
C ALA A 314 -9.94 -7.68 25.88
N ASN A 315 -11.08 -7.98 26.53
CA ASN A 315 -11.72 -9.29 26.44
C ASN A 315 -12.73 -9.41 25.28
N ASP A 316 -12.85 -8.35 24.49
CA ASP A 316 -13.84 -8.17 23.43
C ASP A 316 -13.19 -7.77 22.09
N GLU A 317 -11.89 -8.03 21.92
CA GLU A 317 -11.13 -7.63 20.72
C GLU A 317 -10.60 -8.82 19.92
N PHE A 318 -9.53 -9.47 20.39
CA PHE A 318 -8.96 -10.64 19.71
C PHE A 318 -9.52 -11.96 20.26
N PRO A 319 -9.85 -12.94 19.40
CA PRO A 319 -10.41 -14.23 19.81
C PRO A 319 -9.34 -15.25 20.25
N THR A 320 -8.11 -14.81 20.50
CA THR A 320 -6.98 -15.64 20.92
C THR A 320 -7.02 -15.90 22.43
N ALA A 321 -6.48 -17.03 22.87
CA ALA A 321 -6.46 -17.40 24.28
C ALA A 321 -5.63 -16.42 25.13
N ASP A 322 -4.55 -15.87 24.56
CA ASP A 322 -3.68 -14.87 25.17
C ASP A 322 -4.21 -13.43 25.01
N LYS A 323 -5.32 -13.23 24.27
CA LYS A 323 -5.92 -11.93 23.93
C LYS A 323 -4.99 -10.99 23.15
N LEU A 324 -3.94 -11.52 22.53
CA LEU A 324 -3.06 -10.79 21.63
C LEU A 324 -3.57 -10.90 20.18
N ALA A 325 -3.02 -10.11 19.27
CA ALA A 325 -3.30 -10.22 17.84
C ALA A 325 -3.09 -11.66 17.31
N LEU A 326 -3.82 -12.05 16.25
CA LEU A 326 -3.77 -13.42 15.70
C LEU A 326 -2.41 -13.71 15.05
N ILE A 327 -1.78 -12.68 14.48
CA ILE A 327 -0.46 -12.74 13.84
C ILE A 327 0.38 -11.54 14.29
N PRO A 328 1.73 -11.60 14.22
CA PRO A 328 2.54 -10.42 14.43
C PRO A 328 2.40 -9.45 13.26
N TYR A 329 2.63 -8.17 13.51
CA TYR A 329 2.80 -7.18 12.48
C TYR A 329 4.22 -7.25 11.91
N HIS A 330 4.37 -7.97 10.80
CA HIS A 330 5.58 -7.92 9.97
C HIS A 330 5.61 -6.61 9.18
N ARG A 331 6.53 -5.70 9.51
CA ARG A 331 6.74 -4.47 8.70
C ARG A 331 7.37 -4.79 7.34
N GLU A 332 8.23 -5.80 7.29
CA GLU A 332 9.01 -6.14 6.10
C GLU A 332 9.07 -7.66 5.90
N GLY A 333 9.16 -8.06 4.63
CA GLY A 333 9.37 -9.43 4.20
C GLY A 333 10.24 -9.46 2.95
N ARG A 334 10.11 -10.51 2.14
CA ARG A 334 10.81 -10.60 0.86
C ARG A 334 10.21 -9.61 -0.13
N ARG A 335 11.06 -9.01 -0.98
CA ARG A 335 10.65 -8.07 -2.04
C ARG A 335 10.98 -8.63 -3.41
N LEU A 336 9.98 -8.71 -4.28
CA LEU A 336 10.08 -9.25 -5.63
C LEU A 336 11.19 -8.55 -6.45
N LYS A 337 11.90 -9.31 -7.30
CA LYS A 337 12.61 -8.75 -8.46
C LYS A 337 11.67 -8.68 -9.65
N GLY A 338 10.95 -7.57 -9.74
CA GLY A 338 9.89 -7.37 -10.72
C GLY A 338 10.36 -6.77 -12.04
N MET A 339 9.41 -6.57 -12.95
CA MET A 339 9.63 -5.88 -14.22
C MET A 339 10.09 -4.43 -14.03
N VAL A 340 9.66 -3.79 -12.93
CA VAL A 340 10.11 -2.46 -12.50
C VAL A 340 10.60 -2.55 -11.06
N ARG A 341 11.74 -1.93 -10.77
CA ARG A 341 12.22 -1.68 -9.41
C ARG A 341 11.97 -0.22 -9.05
N PHE A 342 11.07 0.01 -8.09
CA PHE A 342 10.72 1.36 -7.67
C PHE A 342 11.62 1.83 -6.51
N THR A 343 12.31 2.95 -6.71
CA THR A 343 13.35 3.49 -5.81
C THR A 343 13.03 4.91 -5.34
N MET A 344 13.75 5.39 -4.33
CA MET A 344 13.53 6.71 -3.76
C MET A 344 13.67 7.85 -4.79
N ARG A 345 14.55 7.70 -5.79
CA ARG A 345 14.66 8.72 -6.86
C ARG A 345 13.48 8.72 -7.81
N ASN A 346 12.82 7.57 -8.03
CA ASN A 346 11.57 7.56 -8.80
C ASN A 346 10.47 8.34 -8.07
N LEU A 347 10.43 8.30 -6.73
CA LEU A 347 9.53 9.12 -5.90
C LEU A 347 9.88 10.60 -5.96
N ALA A 348 11.16 10.94 -5.74
CA ALA A 348 11.61 12.33 -5.58
C ALA A 348 11.71 13.10 -6.90
N GLU A 349 12.04 12.41 -8.00
CA GLU A 349 12.34 13.00 -9.31
C GLU A 349 11.52 12.34 -10.45
N PRO A 350 10.19 12.15 -10.32
CA PRO A 350 9.41 11.28 -11.22
C PRO A 350 9.46 11.72 -12.68
N PHE A 351 9.65 13.01 -12.95
CA PHE A 351 9.63 13.56 -14.31
C PHE A 351 11.02 13.71 -14.96
N THR A 352 12.10 13.45 -14.23
CA THR A 352 13.47 13.74 -14.66
C THR A 352 14.43 12.57 -14.48
N TYR A 353 14.12 11.60 -13.61
CA TYR A 353 14.98 10.46 -13.33
C TYR A 353 14.53 9.19 -14.06
N GLY A 354 15.45 8.61 -14.82
CA GLY A 354 15.29 7.28 -15.42
C GLY A 354 14.07 7.17 -16.34
N ASP A 355 13.45 5.99 -16.32
CA ASP A 355 12.23 5.72 -17.06
C ASP A 355 11.00 6.40 -16.43
N PRO A 356 10.02 6.88 -17.24
CA PRO A 356 8.86 7.63 -16.76
C PRO A 356 7.78 6.70 -16.15
N VAL A 357 8.17 5.90 -15.17
CA VAL A 357 7.33 4.87 -14.53
C VAL A 357 6.08 5.44 -13.84
N TYR A 358 6.07 6.74 -13.51
CA TYR A 358 4.89 7.45 -13.01
C TYR A 358 3.68 7.36 -13.96
N ARG A 359 3.91 7.12 -15.25
CA ARG A 359 2.84 6.93 -16.26
C ARG A 359 2.07 5.63 -16.08
N THR A 360 2.65 4.69 -15.34
CA THR A 360 2.11 3.35 -15.09
C THR A 360 1.54 3.20 -13.68
N GLY A 361 1.29 4.31 -12.98
CA GLY A 361 0.75 4.35 -11.62
C GLY A 361 -0.58 3.60 -11.46
N ILE A 362 -0.70 2.81 -10.40
CA ILE A 362 -1.86 1.96 -10.09
C ILE A 362 -2.45 2.17 -8.70
N SER A 363 -1.69 2.78 -7.79
CA SER A 363 -2.10 3.12 -6.44
C SER A 363 -1.39 4.40 -6.02
N VAL A 364 -1.88 5.06 -4.98
CA VAL A 364 -1.33 6.33 -4.47
C VAL A 364 -0.95 6.19 -3.00
N GLY A 365 0.11 6.89 -2.59
CA GLY A 365 0.59 6.95 -1.22
C GLY A 365 1.10 8.35 -0.86
N ASP A 366 0.89 8.79 0.38
CA ASP A 366 1.33 10.10 0.88
C ASP A 366 2.15 10.04 2.18
N TYR A 367 2.46 8.86 2.71
CA TYR A 367 3.24 8.75 3.94
C TYR A 367 4.74 8.99 3.67
N PRO A 368 5.51 9.60 4.58
CA PRO A 368 6.97 9.61 4.47
C PRO A 368 7.55 8.19 4.53
N ILE A 369 8.83 8.07 4.19
CA ILE A 369 9.54 6.82 4.44
C ILE A 369 9.70 6.68 5.94
N ASP A 370 9.23 5.57 6.50
CA ASP A 370 9.29 5.30 7.93
C ASP A 370 9.86 3.90 8.19
N HIS A 371 11.10 3.84 8.65
CA HIS A 371 11.79 2.59 9.00
C HIS A 371 11.93 2.42 10.50
N HIS A 372 11.57 1.23 10.99
CA HIS A 372 11.65 0.85 12.40
C HIS A 372 12.84 -0.09 12.61
N HIS A 373 13.94 0.45 13.13
CA HIS A 373 15.17 -0.29 13.41
C HIS A 373 15.76 0.06 14.78
N LYS A 374 14.95 0.59 15.70
CA LYS A 374 15.44 1.06 17.01
C LYS A 374 15.93 -0.10 17.87
N LYS A 375 15.48 -1.33 17.60
CA LYS A 375 15.92 -2.55 18.31
C LYS A 375 17.13 -3.22 17.65
N ASN A 376 17.59 -2.72 16.50
CA ASN A 376 18.84 -3.15 15.87
C ASN A 376 19.73 -1.97 15.46
N LEU A 377 20.69 -1.64 16.32
CA LEU A 377 21.61 -0.51 16.13
C LEU A 377 22.56 -0.68 14.93
N SER A 378 22.66 -1.87 14.33
CA SER A 378 23.46 -2.06 13.11
C SER A 378 22.77 -1.51 11.86
N ALA A 379 21.49 -1.17 11.94
CA ALA A 379 20.73 -0.58 10.85
C ALA A 379 20.69 0.97 10.93
N PRO A 380 20.45 1.68 9.82
CA PRO A 380 20.40 3.14 9.80
C PRO A 380 19.28 3.69 10.69
N GLN A 381 19.66 4.58 11.61
CA GLN A 381 18.74 5.15 12.60
C GLN A 381 18.06 6.46 12.12
N HIS A 382 18.29 6.88 10.88
CA HIS A 382 17.89 8.17 10.32
C HIS A 382 16.78 8.10 9.24
N LEU A 383 16.20 6.92 9.03
CA LEU A 383 15.15 6.67 8.03
C LEU A 383 13.73 6.72 8.61
N GLU A 384 13.58 7.23 9.83
CA GLU A 384 12.30 7.52 10.47
C GLU A 384 11.77 8.86 9.93
N PHE A 385 10.57 8.87 9.35
CA PHE A 385 9.93 10.02 8.70
C PHE A 385 10.78 10.75 7.65
N TYR A 386 11.55 10.02 6.84
CA TYR A 386 12.36 10.61 5.78
C TYR A 386 11.46 11.26 4.69
N PRO A 387 11.69 12.54 4.34
CA PRO A 387 10.78 13.30 3.50
C PRO A 387 10.85 12.89 2.03
N VAL A 388 9.70 12.53 1.48
CA VAL A 388 9.47 12.26 0.04
C VAL A 388 8.19 12.97 -0.40
N PRO A 389 7.92 13.23 -1.68
CA PRO A 389 6.60 13.68 -2.11
C PRO A 389 5.59 12.51 -2.08
N SER A 390 4.29 12.81 -2.13
CA SER A 390 3.30 11.76 -2.38
C SER A 390 3.49 11.20 -3.79
N PHE A 391 3.16 9.92 -3.97
CA PHE A 391 3.58 9.16 -5.13
C PHE A 391 2.49 8.24 -5.66
N ASN A 392 2.76 7.64 -6.82
CA ASN A 392 2.02 6.50 -7.33
C ASN A 392 2.94 5.28 -7.53
N VAL A 393 2.42 4.07 -7.30
CA VAL A 393 3.19 2.83 -7.45
C VAL A 393 3.10 2.35 -8.91
N PRO A 394 4.21 2.03 -9.60
CA PRO A 394 4.18 1.51 -10.97
C PRO A 394 3.62 0.08 -11.08
N LEU A 395 2.84 -0.20 -12.14
CA LEU A 395 2.25 -1.54 -12.40
C LEU A 395 3.31 -2.66 -12.45
N GLY A 396 4.46 -2.39 -13.08
CA GLY A 396 5.54 -3.38 -13.23
C GLY A 396 6.16 -3.85 -11.91
N THR A 397 5.85 -3.21 -10.79
CA THR A 397 6.32 -3.66 -9.47
C THR A 397 5.63 -4.92 -8.98
N LEU A 398 4.45 -5.26 -9.53
CA LEU A 398 3.66 -6.44 -9.14
C LEU A 398 4.02 -7.69 -9.94
N ILE A 399 4.76 -7.54 -11.04
CA ILE A 399 4.92 -8.57 -12.07
C ILE A 399 6.34 -9.14 -11.98
N PRO A 400 6.53 -10.44 -11.71
CA PRO A 400 7.84 -11.07 -11.71
C PRO A 400 8.53 -10.96 -13.07
N LYS A 401 9.84 -10.73 -13.06
CA LYS A 401 10.63 -10.67 -14.30
C LYS A 401 10.83 -12.04 -14.97
N GLU A 402 10.96 -13.08 -14.15
CA GLU A 402 11.43 -14.41 -14.59
C GLU A 402 10.37 -15.52 -14.45
N ALA A 403 9.15 -15.16 -14.04
CA ALA A 403 8.06 -16.12 -13.81
C ALA A 403 6.72 -15.62 -14.37
N GLU A 404 5.90 -16.57 -14.79
CA GLU A 404 4.55 -16.32 -15.32
C GLU A 404 3.47 -16.82 -14.35
N GLY A 405 2.22 -16.39 -14.56
CA GLY A 405 1.07 -16.85 -13.75
C GLY A 405 1.05 -16.33 -12.31
N LEU A 406 2.00 -15.48 -11.93
CA LEU A 406 2.11 -14.91 -10.59
C LEU A 406 2.03 -13.38 -10.62
N ILE A 407 1.31 -12.82 -9.65
CA ILE A 407 1.32 -11.40 -9.29
C ILE A 407 1.72 -11.32 -7.82
N VAL A 408 2.61 -10.41 -7.44
CA VAL A 408 2.93 -10.16 -6.03
C VAL A 408 2.18 -8.91 -5.58
N ALA A 409 1.47 -9.03 -4.47
CA ALA A 409 0.75 -7.96 -3.80
C ALA A 409 1.27 -7.80 -2.36
N GLU A 410 0.48 -7.17 -1.49
CA GLU A 410 0.84 -6.92 -0.09
C GLU A 410 2.15 -6.10 0.01
N LYS A 411 3.06 -6.46 0.90
CA LYS A 411 4.32 -5.75 1.16
C LYS A 411 5.48 -6.23 0.28
N GLY A 412 5.28 -7.30 -0.50
CA GLY A 412 6.33 -8.00 -1.23
C GLY A 412 6.62 -7.46 -2.63
N ILE A 413 6.02 -6.34 -3.02
CA ILE A 413 6.20 -5.75 -4.36
C ILE A 413 7.65 -5.32 -4.63
N SER A 414 8.00 -5.12 -5.91
CA SER A 414 9.36 -4.80 -6.36
C SER A 414 9.74 -3.33 -6.11
N VAL A 415 10.11 -3.05 -4.85
CA VAL A 415 10.58 -1.75 -4.34
C VAL A 415 11.94 -1.91 -3.66
N SER A 416 12.73 -0.84 -3.56
CA SER A 416 13.90 -0.85 -2.65
C SER A 416 13.47 -0.97 -1.19
N ASN A 417 14.37 -1.40 -0.30
CA ASN A 417 14.13 -1.41 1.15
C ASN A 417 13.68 -0.04 1.65
N VAL A 418 14.35 1.01 1.20
CA VAL A 418 14.02 2.41 1.53
C VAL A 418 12.57 2.73 1.15
N VAL A 419 12.15 2.44 -0.09
CA VAL A 419 10.78 2.70 -0.56
C VAL A 419 9.74 1.77 0.07
N ASN A 420 10.13 0.58 0.52
CA ASN A 420 9.23 -0.28 1.28
C ASN A 420 8.69 0.43 2.53
N GLY A 421 9.48 1.30 3.15
CA GLY A 421 9.10 2.10 4.32
C GLY A 421 7.93 3.06 4.10
N THR A 422 7.52 3.32 2.85
CA THR A 422 6.33 4.13 2.52
C THR A 422 5.28 3.38 1.70
N THR A 423 5.67 2.34 0.96
CA THR A 423 4.72 1.54 0.17
C THR A 423 4.00 0.47 0.99
N ARG A 424 4.57 0.05 2.13
CA ARG A 424 4.01 -0.97 3.04
C ARG A 424 2.80 -0.52 3.88
N LEU A 425 2.44 0.76 3.84
CA LEU A 425 1.40 1.32 4.71
C LEU A 425 0.01 0.89 4.24
N GLN A 426 -0.89 0.74 5.20
CA GLN A 426 -2.15 0.04 5.07
C GLN A 426 -3.00 0.54 3.89
N PRO A 427 -3.20 1.87 3.71
CA PRO A 427 -3.96 2.38 2.58
C PRO A 427 -3.29 2.10 1.22
N CYS A 428 -1.96 2.26 1.14
CA CYS A 428 -1.20 2.03 -0.09
C CYS A 428 -1.22 0.55 -0.49
N VAL A 429 -1.04 -0.34 0.48
CA VAL A 429 -1.12 -1.79 0.28
C VAL A 429 -2.51 -2.23 -0.14
N MET A 430 -3.57 -1.68 0.45
CA MET A 430 -4.94 -1.98 0.06
C MET A 430 -5.23 -1.58 -1.39
N LEU A 431 -4.80 -0.39 -1.81
CA LEU A 431 -4.92 0.08 -3.20
C LEU A 431 -4.08 -0.74 -4.17
N THR A 432 -2.89 -1.14 -3.75
CA THR A 432 -2.00 -2.00 -4.55
C THR A 432 -2.61 -3.40 -4.72
N GLY A 433 -3.26 -3.93 -3.67
CA GLY A 433 -4.09 -5.13 -3.75
C GLY A 433 -5.25 -4.99 -4.72
N GLN A 434 -5.99 -3.88 -4.67
CA GLN A 434 -7.04 -3.59 -5.65
C GLN A 434 -6.50 -3.69 -7.09
N ALA A 435 -5.35 -3.10 -7.37
CA ALA A 435 -4.71 -3.18 -8.68
C ALA A 435 -4.25 -4.60 -9.06
N ALA A 436 -3.72 -5.38 -8.11
CA ALA A 436 -3.40 -6.79 -8.33
C ALA A 436 -4.65 -7.60 -8.73
N GLY A 437 -5.79 -7.35 -8.09
CA GLY A 437 -7.07 -7.95 -8.44
C GLY A 437 -7.56 -7.58 -9.85
N VAL A 438 -7.41 -6.31 -10.24
CA VAL A 438 -7.70 -5.86 -11.63
C VAL A 438 -6.81 -6.59 -12.63
N LEU A 439 -5.49 -6.60 -12.39
CA LEU A 439 -4.50 -7.23 -13.26
C LEU A 439 -4.77 -8.74 -13.41
N ALA A 440 -5.08 -9.44 -12.31
CA ALA A 440 -5.39 -10.86 -12.33
C ALA A 440 -6.65 -11.17 -13.13
N SER A 441 -7.74 -10.42 -12.89
CA SER A 441 -9.00 -10.62 -13.61
C SER A 441 -8.85 -10.36 -15.11
N LEU A 442 -8.16 -9.28 -15.50
CA LEU A 442 -7.89 -9.00 -16.91
C LEU A 442 -7.02 -10.09 -17.55
N SER A 443 -5.99 -10.56 -16.85
CA SER A 443 -5.11 -11.64 -17.33
C SER A 443 -5.90 -12.93 -17.60
N ALA A 444 -6.73 -13.35 -16.63
CA ALA A 444 -7.55 -14.56 -16.75
C ALA A 444 -8.56 -14.46 -17.91
N LYS A 445 -9.30 -13.34 -18.00
CA LYS A 445 -10.33 -13.14 -19.05
C LYS A 445 -9.77 -12.98 -20.46
N GLN A 446 -8.58 -12.40 -20.58
CA GLN A 446 -7.90 -12.25 -21.87
C GLN A 446 -7.05 -13.49 -22.22
N HIS A 447 -7.03 -14.51 -21.34
CA HIS A 447 -6.20 -15.70 -21.47
C HIS A 447 -4.72 -15.38 -21.75
N THR A 448 -4.19 -14.43 -20.98
CA THR A 448 -2.86 -13.84 -21.18
C THR A 448 -2.09 -13.76 -19.86
N THR A 449 -0.79 -13.46 -19.90
CA THR A 449 0.01 -13.30 -18.69
C THR A 449 -0.12 -11.89 -18.12
N PRO A 450 0.16 -11.69 -16.81
CA PRO A 450 0.16 -10.35 -16.22
C PRO A 450 1.05 -9.33 -16.96
N ALA A 451 2.18 -9.78 -17.53
CA ALA A 451 3.09 -8.93 -18.29
C ALA A 451 2.53 -8.46 -19.65
N GLN A 452 1.53 -9.14 -20.18
CA GLN A 452 0.92 -8.86 -21.49
C GLN A 452 -0.33 -7.98 -21.40
N VAL A 453 -0.93 -7.84 -20.22
CA VAL A 453 -2.06 -6.92 -20.00
C VAL A 453 -1.57 -5.47 -20.14
N THR A 454 -2.27 -4.67 -20.95
CA THR A 454 -1.83 -3.29 -21.19
C THR A 454 -2.02 -2.39 -19.97
N VAL A 455 -1.07 -1.48 -19.73
CA VAL A 455 -1.12 -0.53 -18.61
C VAL A 455 -2.44 0.25 -18.61
N ARG A 456 -2.88 0.74 -19.78
CA ARG A 456 -4.10 1.55 -19.86
C ARG A 456 -5.36 0.76 -19.58
N SER A 457 -5.41 -0.54 -19.90
CA SER A 457 -6.56 -1.37 -19.54
C SER A 457 -6.73 -1.51 -18.02
N VAL A 458 -5.62 -1.71 -17.29
CA VAL A 458 -5.61 -1.77 -15.82
C VAL A 458 -6.03 -0.43 -15.22
N GLN A 459 -5.41 0.67 -15.66
CA GLN A 459 -5.71 2.00 -15.14
C GLN A 459 -7.16 2.43 -15.40
N LYS A 460 -7.73 2.09 -16.56
CA LYS A 460 -9.15 2.37 -16.86
C LYS A 460 -10.08 1.60 -15.93
N ALA A 461 -9.84 0.32 -15.69
CA ALA A 461 -10.63 -0.48 -14.76
C ALA A 461 -10.51 0.00 -13.29
N LEU A 462 -9.31 0.46 -12.90
CA LEU A 462 -9.06 1.10 -11.60
C LEU A 462 -9.86 2.39 -11.45
N MET A 463 -9.82 3.30 -12.43
CA MET A 463 -10.59 4.55 -12.40
C MET A 463 -12.11 4.29 -12.37
N GLN A 464 -12.59 3.28 -13.11
CA GLN A 464 -14.00 2.85 -13.06
C GLN A 464 -14.39 2.34 -11.66
N SER A 465 -13.43 1.80 -10.90
CA SER A 465 -13.60 1.36 -9.51
C SER A 465 -13.22 2.44 -8.48
N GLY A 466 -13.16 3.72 -8.91
CA GLY A 466 -12.92 4.88 -8.05
C GLY A 466 -11.47 5.10 -7.61
N ALA A 467 -10.51 4.33 -8.13
CA ALA A 467 -9.10 4.49 -7.78
C ALA A 467 -8.45 5.68 -8.51
N TRP A 468 -7.54 6.36 -7.81
CA TRP A 468 -6.77 7.49 -8.29
C TRP A 468 -5.46 6.99 -8.90
N LEU A 469 -5.05 7.59 -10.02
CA LEU A 469 -3.78 7.25 -10.68
C LEU A 469 -2.64 8.18 -10.24
N MET A 470 -2.99 9.43 -9.91
CA MET A 470 -2.06 10.48 -9.49
C MET A 470 -2.46 11.01 -8.10
N PRO A 471 -1.51 11.24 -7.19
CA PRO A 471 -1.76 11.66 -5.81
C PRO A 471 -1.99 13.17 -5.70
N TYR A 472 -2.87 13.73 -6.54
CA TYR A 472 -3.14 15.17 -6.56
C TYR A 472 -4.04 15.59 -5.41
N LEU A 473 -3.43 16.16 -4.37
CA LEU A 473 -4.11 16.56 -3.15
C LEU A 473 -5.16 17.66 -3.37
N ASP A 474 -4.89 18.58 -4.29
CA ASP A 474 -5.69 19.76 -4.59
C ASP A 474 -6.75 19.55 -5.68
N VAL A 475 -7.01 18.29 -6.04
CA VAL A 475 -7.98 17.89 -7.06
C VAL A 475 -8.95 16.88 -6.43
N PRO A 476 -9.99 17.34 -5.72
CA PRO A 476 -10.94 16.45 -5.08
C PRO A 476 -11.79 15.70 -6.12
N ALA A 477 -12.27 14.51 -5.74
CA ALA A 477 -12.97 13.59 -6.64
C ALA A 477 -14.34 14.12 -7.13
N ASP A 478 -14.95 15.07 -6.43
CA ASP A 478 -16.20 15.74 -6.80
C ASP A 478 -16.02 16.86 -7.83
N ARG A 479 -14.76 17.25 -8.13
CA ARG A 479 -14.46 18.24 -9.16
C ARG A 479 -14.83 17.68 -10.54
N PRO A 480 -15.58 18.42 -11.39
CA PRO A 480 -15.96 17.94 -12.73
C PRO A 480 -14.76 17.55 -13.61
N GLN A 481 -13.63 18.25 -13.47
CA GLN A 481 -12.41 17.99 -14.25
C GLN A 481 -11.54 16.85 -13.68
N PHE A 482 -11.92 16.22 -12.55
CA PHE A 482 -11.10 15.23 -11.85
C PHE A 482 -10.57 14.14 -12.78
N ALA A 483 -11.45 13.51 -13.55
CA ALA A 483 -11.08 12.39 -14.41
C ALA A 483 -10.09 12.79 -15.52
N ALA A 484 -10.30 13.96 -16.15
CA ALA A 484 -9.40 14.48 -17.17
C ALA A 484 -8.04 14.84 -16.57
N ILE A 485 -8.02 15.49 -15.39
CA ILE A 485 -6.79 15.83 -14.69
C ILE A 485 -5.98 14.58 -14.30
N GLN A 486 -6.65 13.52 -13.81
CA GLN A 486 -5.99 12.26 -13.49
C GLN A 486 -5.35 11.62 -14.74
N ARG A 487 -6.09 11.56 -15.86
CA ARG A 487 -5.59 11.02 -17.14
C ARG A 487 -4.42 11.84 -17.69
N ILE A 488 -4.56 13.16 -17.77
CA ILE A 488 -3.50 14.05 -18.27
C ILE A 488 -2.29 14.04 -17.35
N GLY A 489 -2.49 14.02 -16.03
CA GLY A 489 -1.42 13.89 -15.06
C GLY A 489 -0.60 12.61 -15.25
N ALA A 490 -1.29 11.49 -15.47
CA ALA A 490 -0.66 10.19 -15.77
C ALA A 490 0.08 10.16 -17.12
N THR A 491 -0.09 11.16 -18.00
CA THR A 491 0.74 11.29 -19.20
C THR A 491 2.05 12.04 -18.96
N GLY A 492 2.07 12.95 -17.99
CA GLY A 492 3.16 13.91 -17.76
C GLY A 492 3.15 15.12 -18.69
N ILE A 493 2.10 15.31 -19.51
CA ILE A 493 1.92 16.54 -20.32
C ILE A 493 1.73 17.75 -19.39
N LEU A 494 0.84 17.63 -18.40
CA LEU A 494 0.74 18.58 -17.28
C LEU A 494 1.24 17.90 -16.01
N LYS A 495 2.43 18.30 -15.58
CA LYS A 495 3.12 17.71 -14.42
C LYS A 495 2.61 18.32 -13.13
N GLY A 496 2.46 17.50 -12.10
CA GLY A 496 2.26 17.97 -10.73
C GLY A 496 3.58 18.37 -10.08
N LYS A 497 3.51 18.99 -8.90
CA LYS A 497 4.67 19.35 -8.08
C LYS A 497 4.62 18.60 -6.75
N GLY A 498 5.61 17.74 -6.52
CA GLY A 498 5.80 17.06 -5.24
C GLY A 498 6.27 18.04 -4.15
N ILE A 499 5.68 17.95 -2.97
CA ILE A 499 6.01 18.75 -1.79
C ILE A 499 6.03 17.79 -0.58
N PRO A 500 7.21 17.40 -0.08
CA PRO A 500 7.31 16.73 1.20
C PRO A 500 6.73 17.62 2.29
N TYR A 501 5.82 17.10 3.12
CA TYR A 501 5.12 17.90 4.12
C TYR A 501 4.82 17.08 5.38
N LYS A 502 5.63 17.25 6.42
CA LYS A 502 5.46 16.59 7.72
C LYS A 502 5.21 15.08 7.52
N TRP A 503 4.10 14.56 8.05
CA TRP A 503 3.66 13.16 7.97
C TRP A 503 2.65 12.90 6.84
N ALA A 504 2.33 13.91 6.02
CA ALA A 504 1.36 13.80 4.93
C ALA A 504 1.91 14.53 3.69
N ASN A 505 2.76 13.82 2.97
CA ASN A 505 3.38 14.28 1.75
C ASN A 505 2.35 14.66 0.70
N GLN A 506 2.73 15.53 -0.22
CA GLN A 506 1.76 16.14 -1.12
C GLN A 506 2.30 16.16 -2.54
N THR A 507 1.38 16.15 -3.49
CA THR A 507 1.63 16.45 -4.88
C THR A 507 0.48 17.34 -5.32
N TRP A 508 0.82 18.50 -5.86
CA TRP A 508 -0.15 19.52 -6.27
C TRP A 508 -0.22 19.60 -7.79
N PHE A 509 -1.42 19.61 -8.34
CA PHE A 509 -1.65 19.82 -9.77
C PHE A 509 -1.77 21.31 -10.13
N TYR A 510 -2.23 22.14 -9.18
CA TYR A 510 -2.61 23.54 -9.34
C TYR A 510 -3.68 23.74 -10.42
N PRO A 511 -4.90 23.18 -10.26
CA PRO A 511 -5.90 23.15 -11.32
C PRO A 511 -6.38 24.53 -11.77
N ASP A 512 -6.28 25.54 -10.90
CA ASP A 512 -6.76 26.90 -11.15
C ASP A 512 -5.64 27.90 -11.53
N SER A 513 -4.38 27.45 -11.61
CA SER A 513 -3.30 28.28 -12.16
C SER A 513 -3.24 28.20 -13.68
N THR A 514 -2.56 29.15 -14.31
CA THR A 514 -2.21 29.12 -15.72
C THR A 514 -0.99 28.24 -15.98
N VAL A 515 -0.63 28.05 -17.25
CA VAL A 515 0.58 27.36 -17.70
C VAL A 515 1.18 28.12 -18.87
N SER A 516 2.51 28.23 -18.90
CA SER A 516 3.20 28.90 -20.00
C SER A 516 3.09 28.11 -21.30
N GLU A 517 3.10 28.81 -22.43
CA GLU A 517 3.08 28.20 -23.76
C GLU A 517 4.27 27.23 -23.93
N THR A 518 5.45 27.61 -23.46
CA THR A 518 6.67 26.78 -23.51
C THR A 518 6.51 25.48 -22.72
N THR A 519 5.98 25.56 -21.49
CA THR A 519 5.76 24.38 -20.64
C THR A 519 4.77 23.41 -21.29
N LEU A 520 3.70 23.94 -21.91
CA LEU A 520 2.71 23.08 -22.56
C LEU A 520 3.28 22.45 -23.85
N VAL A 521 4.05 23.18 -24.64
CA VAL A 521 4.74 22.65 -25.82
C VAL A 521 5.67 21.50 -25.43
N ASP A 522 6.49 21.68 -24.40
CA ASP A 522 7.39 20.64 -23.90
C ASP A 522 6.64 19.39 -23.44
N GLY A 523 5.52 19.57 -22.74
CA GLY A 523 4.63 18.48 -22.33
C GLY A 523 4.05 17.72 -23.51
N LEU A 524 3.37 18.42 -24.43
CA LEU A 524 2.72 17.84 -25.61
C LEU A 524 3.73 17.15 -26.53
N ALA A 525 4.92 17.72 -26.69
CA ALA A 525 5.99 17.17 -27.51
C ALA A 525 6.43 15.75 -27.10
N THR A 526 6.16 15.34 -25.85
CA THR A 526 6.44 13.98 -25.40
C THR A 526 5.53 12.92 -26.04
N TYR A 527 4.35 13.31 -26.53
CA TYR A 527 3.39 12.43 -27.24
C TYR A 527 3.20 12.81 -28.72
N TYR A 528 3.49 14.06 -29.08
CA TYR A 528 3.26 14.65 -30.40
C TYR A 528 4.49 15.48 -30.80
N PRO A 529 5.57 14.85 -31.32
CA PRO A 529 6.85 15.52 -31.59
C PRO A 529 6.75 16.74 -32.49
N ASN A 530 5.79 16.78 -33.41
CA ASN A 530 5.55 17.90 -34.34
C ASN A 530 5.25 19.22 -33.61
N VAL A 531 4.71 19.16 -32.38
CA VAL A 531 4.39 20.34 -31.57
C VAL A 531 5.66 21.12 -31.19
N LYS A 532 6.85 20.51 -31.20
CA LYS A 532 8.12 21.22 -30.93
C LYS A 532 8.42 22.35 -31.91
N ALA A 533 7.86 22.29 -33.13
CA ALA A 533 8.03 23.35 -34.12
C ALA A 533 7.10 24.55 -33.88
N ALA A 534 6.24 24.51 -32.86
CA ALA A 534 5.33 25.60 -32.54
C ALA A 534 6.10 26.88 -32.19
N THR A 535 5.76 27.98 -32.85
CA THR A 535 6.27 29.30 -32.49
C THR A 535 5.47 29.83 -31.30
N VAL A 536 6.06 29.73 -30.11
CA VAL A 536 5.50 30.23 -28.85
C VAL A 536 6.38 31.32 -28.26
N LYS A 537 5.81 32.20 -27.42
CA LYS A 537 6.56 33.27 -26.77
C LYS A 537 6.87 32.89 -25.33
N GLU A 538 8.14 33.04 -24.95
CA GLU A 538 8.55 32.86 -23.55
C GLU A 538 7.81 33.89 -22.65
N GLY A 539 7.33 33.44 -21.51
CA GLY A 539 6.56 34.26 -20.56
C GLY A 539 5.07 34.41 -20.87
N ASN A 540 4.59 33.97 -22.04
CA ASN A 540 3.15 33.94 -22.33
C ASN A 540 2.47 32.73 -21.69
N ASP A 541 1.26 32.95 -21.19
CA ASP A 541 0.34 31.89 -20.77
C ASP A 541 -0.50 31.38 -21.95
N VAL A 542 -0.84 30.10 -21.91
CA VAL A 542 -1.70 29.47 -22.91
C VAL A 542 -3.11 30.07 -22.86
N ASN A 543 -3.60 30.54 -24.00
CA ASN A 543 -4.98 30.94 -24.21
C ASN A 543 -5.68 30.02 -25.24
N ALA A 544 -6.96 30.27 -25.51
CA ALA A 544 -7.76 29.49 -26.45
C ALA A 544 -7.17 29.43 -27.87
N GLU A 545 -6.58 30.52 -28.37
CA GLU A 545 -5.99 30.56 -29.71
C GLU A 545 -4.71 29.73 -29.77
N THR A 546 -3.83 29.85 -28.77
CA THR A 546 -2.61 29.06 -28.68
C THR A 546 -2.96 27.58 -28.55
N LEU A 547 -3.89 27.20 -27.67
CA LEU A 547 -4.31 25.81 -27.49
C LEU A 547 -4.93 25.21 -28.76
N TYR A 548 -5.76 25.98 -29.47
CA TYR A 548 -6.31 25.58 -30.78
C TYR A 548 -5.20 25.21 -31.78
N LYS A 549 -4.18 26.07 -31.90
CA LYS A 549 -3.05 25.83 -32.81
C LYS A 549 -2.27 24.58 -32.39
N LEU A 550 -1.94 24.46 -31.10
CA LEU A 550 -1.18 23.32 -30.59
C LEU A 550 -1.91 21.98 -30.80
N ILE A 551 -3.23 21.94 -30.61
CA ILE A 551 -4.02 20.72 -30.82
C ILE A 551 -4.04 20.32 -32.31
N LEU A 552 -4.24 21.27 -33.23
CA LEU A 552 -4.21 20.96 -34.66
C LEU A 552 -2.80 20.63 -35.18
N MET A 553 -1.75 21.17 -34.56
CA MET A 553 -0.37 20.75 -34.83
C MET A 553 -0.08 19.34 -34.32
N ALA A 554 -0.65 18.97 -33.16
CA ALA A 554 -0.52 17.64 -32.59
C ALA A 554 -1.27 16.58 -33.42
N ASP A 555 -2.47 16.91 -33.89
CA ASP A 555 -3.27 16.05 -34.77
C ASP A 555 -4.12 16.89 -35.75
N PRO A 556 -3.68 17.01 -37.02
CA PRO A 556 -4.41 17.75 -38.05
C PRO A 556 -5.76 17.15 -38.45
N SER A 557 -6.07 15.91 -38.05
CA SER A 557 -7.34 15.25 -38.38
C SER A 557 -8.51 15.70 -37.50
N ILE A 558 -8.23 16.40 -36.39
CA ILE A 558 -9.23 16.91 -35.47
C ILE A 558 -10.16 17.90 -36.18
N ASN A 559 -11.47 17.75 -35.94
CA ASN A 559 -12.49 18.67 -36.47
C ASN A 559 -12.28 20.09 -35.89
N SER A 560 -11.70 20.95 -36.71
CA SER A 560 -11.33 22.32 -36.33
C SER A 560 -12.54 23.18 -35.95
N PHE A 561 -13.69 23.00 -36.58
CA PHE A 561 -14.92 23.73 -36.25
C PHE A 561 -15.44 23.36 -34.85
N LYS A 562 -15.46 22.05 -34.54
CA LYS A 562 -15.86 21.55 -33.22
C LYS A 562 -14.90 22.05 -32.13
N LEU A 563 -13.60 21.91 -32.36
CA LEU A 563 -12.56 22.39 -31.43
C LEU A 563 -12.65 23.90 -31.20
N LYS A 564 -12.79 24.69 -32.26
CA LYS A 564 -12.95 26.15 -32.14
C LYS A 564 -14.21 26.48 -31.34
N THR A 565 -15.29 25.74 -31.53
CA THR A 565 -16.55 25.95 -30.80
C THR A 565 -16.42 25.61 -29.32
N SER A 566 -15.76 24.51 -28.94
CA SER A 566 -15.53 24.18 -27.53
C SER A 566 -14.59 25.16 -26.82
N LEU A 567 -13.75 25.87 -27.58
CA LEU A 567 -12.83 26.87 -27.04
C LEU A 567 -13.42 28.28 -26.92
N LYS A 568 -14.55 28.57 -27.58
CA LYS A 568 -15.23 29.89 -27.52
C LYS A 568 -15.52 30.39 -26.10
N PRO A 569 -15.88 29.56 -25.11
CA PRO A 569 -16.20 30.05 -23.77
C PRO A 569 -14.99 30.61 -23.00
N PHE A 570 -13.75 30.31 -23.42
CA PHE A 570 -12.55 30.73 -22.70
C PHE A 570 -12.03 32.07 -23.24
N SER A 571 -11.96 33.08 -22.38
CA SER A 571 -11.37 34.38 -22.67
C SER A 571 -10.10 34.59 -21.83
N GLY A 572 -9.00 35.01 -22.46
CA GLY A 572 -7.72 35.24 -21.79
C GLY A 572 -6.93 33.96 -21.54
N ALA A 573 -6.07 33.98 -20.52
CA ALA A 573 -5.26 32.83 -20.14
C ALA A 573 -6.13 31.71 -19.57
N MET A 574 -5.93 30.49 -20.06
CA MET A 574 -6.68 29.32 -19.63
C MET A 574 -6.05 28.68 -18.40
N LYS A 575 -6.89 28.12 -17.55
CA LYS A 575 -6.46 27.35 -16.38
C LYS A 575 -5.95 25.98 -16.80
N ARG A 576 -5.03 25.41 -16.01
CA ARG A 576 -4.51 24.04 -16.20
C ARG A 576 -5.61 22.99 -16.24
N SER A 577 -6.65 23.12 -15.41
CA SER A 577 -7.80 22.20 -15.42
C SER A 577 -8.62 22.28 -16.71
N GLU A 578 -8.79 23.47 -17.28
CA GLU A 578 -9.50 23.68 -18.54
C GLU A 578 -8.69 23.10 -19.70
N ILE A 579 -7.38 23.37 -19.74
CA ILE A 579 -6.45 22.82 -20.73
C ILE A 579 -6.43 21.29 -20.65
N ALA A 580 -6.42 20.72 -19.45
CA ALA A 580 -6.45 19.26 -19.26
C ALA A 580 -7.70 18.64 -19.89
N VAL A 581 -8.89 19.23 -19.68
CA VAL A 581 -10.15 18.74 -20.27
C VAL A 581 -10.10 18.76 -21.80
N VAL A 582 -9.63 19.86 -22.39
CA VAL A 582 -9.59 19.97 -23.86
C VAL A 582 -8.58 18.98 -24.45
N ILE A 583 -7.38 18.83 -23.86
CA ILE A 583 -6.38 17.86 -24.33
C ILE A 583 -6.91 16.43 -24.20
N ASP A 584 -7.55 16.10 -23.08
CA ASP A 584 -8.10 14.77 -22.83
C ASP A 584 -9.23 14.43 -23.81
N GLU A 585 -10.11 15.39 -24.13
CA GLU A 585 -11.21 15.18 -25.08
C GLU A 585 -10.71 14.99 -26.52
N TYR A 586 -9.82 15.88 -26.98
CA TYR A 586 -9.47 15.98 -28.40
C TYR A 586 -8.25 15.17 -28.80
N LEU A 587 -7.21 15.13 -27.97
CA LEU A 587 -5.96 14.43 -28.29
C LEU A 587 -5.91 13.02 -27.69
N LYS A 588 -6.67 12.78 -26.61
CA LYS A 588 -6.73 11.49 -25.89
C LYS A 588 -5.35 10.86 -25.64
N PRO A 589 -4.36 11.61 -25.14
CA PRO A 589 -3.00 11.09 -25.01
C PRO A 589 -2.91 9.92 -24.03
N PHE A 590 -3.82 9.83 -23.05
CA PHE A 590 -3.90 8.71 -22.12
C PHE A 590 -4.31 7.39 -22.80
N ASP A 591 -5.01 7.43 -23.93
CA ASP A 591 -5.36 6.22 -24.68
C ASP A 591 -4.17 5.65 -25.47
N LYS A 592 -3.07 6.41 -25.59
CA LYS A 592 -1.82 5.88 -26.16
C LYS A 592 -1.14 4.97 -25.14
N GLU A 593 -0.92 3.74 -25.56
CA GLU A 593 -0.29 2.71 -24.73
C GLU A 593 1.16 3.04 -24.39
N VAL A 594 1.55 2.62 -23.19
CA VAL A 594 2.92 2.66 -22.69
C VAL A 594 3.34 1.27 -22.24
N ASP A 595 4.63 0.97 -22.34
CA ASP A 595 5.20 -0.24 -21.73
C ASP A 595 5.21 -0.14 -20.20
N LEU A 596 5.64 -1.22 -19.51
CA LEU A 596 5.75 -1.24 -18.05
C LEU A 596 6.75 -0.24 -17.48
N ASN A 597 7.66 0.31 -18.31
CA ASN A 597 8.58 1.38 -17.95
C ASN A 597 8.00 2.79 -18.23
N GLY A 598 6.77 2.88 -18.75
CA GLY A 598 6.10 4.14 -19.09
C GLY A 598 6.55 4.76 -20.43
N ARG A 599 7.34 4.04 -21.23
CA ARG A 599 7.77 4.49 -22.56
C ARG A 599 6.64 4.29 -23.55
N LEU A 600 6.49 5.19 -24.51
CA LEU A 600 5.48 5.02 -25.56
C LEU A 600 5.92 3.92 -26.51
N ASN A 601 4.99 3.08 -26.99
CA ASN A 601 5.31 1.91 -27.83
C ASN A 601 6.07 2.23 -29.14
N ASN A 602 6.24 3.51 -29.51
CA ASN A 602 6.99 3.97 -30.67
C ASN A 602 8.39 4.56 -30.34
N THR A 603 8.84 4.53 -29.09
CA THR A 603 10.18 5.01 -28.71
C THR A 603 11.13 3.84 -28.53
N LYS A 604 12.05 3.62 -29.49
CA LYS A 604 13.17 2.67 -29.32
C LYS A 604 13.98 3.01 -28.06
N PRO A 605 14.56 2.03 -27.36
CA PRO A 605 15.52 2.31 -26.29
C PRO A 605 16.65 3.17 -26.84
N LYS A 606 16.97 4.29 -26.17
CA LYS A 606 18.30 4.89 -26.33
C LYS A 606 19.23 4.03 -25.48
N PHE A 607 20.01 3.18 -26.15
CA PHE A 607 21.12 2.47 -25.53
C PHE A 607 22.24 3.44 -25.17
#